data_AF-A0A1L5KNJ1-F1
#
_entry.id   AF-A0A1L5KNJ1-F1
#
_cell.length_a   1.000
_cell.length_b   1.000
_cell.length_c   1.000
_cell.angle_alpha   90.00
_cell.angle_beta   90.00
_cell.angle_gamma   90.00
#
_symmetry.space_group_name_H-M   'P 1'
#
loop_
_entity.id
_entity.type
_entity.pdbx_description
1 polymer ?
#
loop_
_entity_poly.entity_id
_entity_poly.type
_entity_poly.pdbx_seq_one_letter_code
_entity_poly.pdbx_strand_id
1 'polypeptide(L)'
;GTGEPKLLENNADTPTSLYEAAFFQWIWLEDQLNAGNLPEGSDQFNSLQEKLIDRFVELREQYGFQLLHLTCCRDTVEDRGTIQYLQDCAISG
;
A
#
# COMPACT_ATOMS: atom_id res chain seq x y z
N GLY A 1 23.94 -9.51 0.65
CA GLY A 1 24.02 -10.99 0.70
C GLY A 1 24.63 -11.47 -0.60
N THR A 2 25.34 -12.61 -0.60
CA THR A 2 26.03 -13.17 -1.79
C THR A 2 25.36 -14.42 -2.34
N GLY A 3 24.28 -14.90 -1.71
CA GLY A 3 23.53 -16.07 -2.18
C GLY A 3 22.31 -15.69 -3.01
N GLU A 4 21.85 -16.63 -3.83
CA GLU A 4 20.63 -16.50 -4.62
C GLU A 4 19.40 -16.24 -3.72
N PRO A 5 18.48 -15.34 -4.12
CA PRO A 5 17.24 -15.12 -3.40
C PRO A 5 16.39 -16.40 -3.39
N LYS A 6 15.78 -16.71 -2.25
CA LYS A 6 14.89 -17.86 -2.08
C LYS A 6 13.52 -17.41 -1.60
N LEU A 7 12.47 -17.83 -2.30
CA LEU A 7 11.09 -17.65 -1.86
C LEU A 7 10.76 -18.72 -0.82
N LEU A 8 10.43 -18.30 0.41
CA LEU A 8 10.09 -19.21 1.51
C LEU A 8 8.59 -19.46 1.58
N GLU A 9 7.79 -18.41 1.40
CA GLU A 9 6.33 -18.44 1.45
C GLU A 9 5.74 -17.32 0.58
N ASN A 10 4.46 -17.46 0.23
CA ASN A 10 3.68 -16.43 -0.46
C ASN A 10 2.39 -16.20 0.33
N ASN A 11 2.35 -15.14 1.14
CA ASN A 11 1.20 -14.78 1.96
C ASN A 11 0.19 -13.96 1.14
N ALA A 12 -0.62 -14.64 0.32
CA ALA A 12 -1.59 -14.00 -0.56
C ALA A 12 -2.95 -13.70 0.12
N ASP A 13 -3.21 -14.26 1.30
CA ASP A 13 -4.53 -14.22 1.94
C ASP A 13 -4.79 -12.96 2.77
N THR A 14 -3.72 -12.29 3.24
CA THR A 14 -3.84 -11.10 4.10
C THR A 14 -2.89 -10.00 3.63
N PRO A 15 -3.31 -8.74 3.58
CA PRO A 15 -2.47 -7.61 3.18
C PRO A 15 -1.58 -7.13 4.33
N THR A 16 -0.89 -8.05 5.01
CA THR A 16 -0.02 -7.73 6.15
C THR A 16 1.08 -6.75 5.71
N SER A 17 1.32 -5.70 6.50
CA SER A 17 2.31 -4.64 6.23
C SER A 17 2.05 -3.75 5.01
N LEU A 18 0.87 -3.84 4.38
CA LEU A 18 0.59 -3.09 3.14
C LEU A 18 0.62 -1.57 3.37
N TYR A 19 -0.05 -1.12 4.42
CA TYR A 19 -0.11 0.31 4.77
C TYR A 19 1.29 0.85 5.09
N GLU A 20 2.07 0.09 5.84
CA GLU A 20 3.43 0.42 6.23
C GLU A 20 4.33 0.56 5.00
N ALA A 21 4.27 -0.42 4.10
CA ALA A 21 5.13 -0.50 2.93
C ALA A 21 4.76 0.49 1.83
N ALA A 22 3.48 0.83 1.68
CA ALA A 22 3.02 1.70 0.61
C ALA A 22 2.98 3.18 1.03
N PHE A 23 2.48 3.49 2.23
CA PHE A 23 2.19 4.87 2.63
C PHE A 23 3.08 5.37 3.78
N PHE A 24 3.22 4.60 4.85
CA PHE A 24 4.00 5.08 6.01
C PHE A 24 5.49 5.27 5.67
N GLN A 25 6.07 4.34 4.91
CA GLN A 25 7.43 4.48 4.39
C GLN A 25 7.60 5.69 3.45
N TRP A 26 6.57 6.03 2.67
CA TRP A 26 6.57 7.23 1.84
C TRP A 26 6.63 8.51 2.68
N ILE A 27 5.80 8.61 3.73
CA ILE A 27 5.83 9.74 4.66
C ILE A 27 7.23 9.88 5.28
N TRP A 28 7.80 8.77 5.74
CA TRP A 28 9.15 8.79 6.29
C TRP A 28 10.19 9.28 5.28
N LEU A 29 10.11 8.83 4.02
CA LEU A 29 11.01 9.24 2.95
C LEU A 29 10.91 10.76 2.72
N GLU A 30 9.69 11.27 2.58
CA GLU A 30 9.41 12.69 2.38
C GLU A 30 9.91 13.53 3.57
N ASP A 31 9.64 13.11 4.80
CA ASP A 31 10.11 13.80 6.01
C ASP A 31 11.64 13.86 6.06
N GLN A 32 12.32 12.79 5.66
CA GLN A 32 13.78 12.71 5.68
C GLN A 32 14.44 13.48 4.54
N LEU A 33 13.82 13.53 3.37
CA LEU A 33 14.21 14.42 2.27
C LEU A 33 14.08 15.88 2.70
N ASN A 34 12.93 16.25 3.29
CA ASN A 34 12.67 17.60 3.78
C ASN A 34 13.61 18.02 4.92
N ALA A 35 14.02 17.07 5.76
CA ALA A 35 15.01 17.30 6.81
C ALA A 35 16.46 17.37 6.29
N GLY A 36 16.70 17.06 5.01
CA GLY A 36 18.05 17.02 4.42
C GLY A 36 18.88 15.82 4.86
N ASN A 37 18.25 14.77 5.39
CA ASN A 37 18.92 13.56 5.88
C ASN A 37 19.17 12.53 4.77
N LEU A 38 18.54 12.69 3.61
CA LEU A 38 18.69 11.82 2.45
C LEU A 38 19.19 12.59 1.22
N PRO A 39 19.94 11.94 0.31
CA PRO A 39 20.30 12.53 -0.97
C PRO A 39 19.06 12.95 -1.77
N GLU A 40 19.18 14.06 -2.50
CA GLU A 40 18.16 14.48 -3.45
C GLU A 40 17.89 13.37 -4.49
N GLY A 41 16.60 13.14 -4.77
CA GLY A 41 16.17 12.07 -5.68
C GLY A 41 16.16 10.67 -5.07
N SER A 42 16.28 10.54 -3.74
CA SER A 42 15.98 9.27 -3.06
C SER A 42 14.53 8.87 -3.29
N ASP A 43 14.28 7.56 -3.43
CA ASP A 43 12.97 6.99 -3.72
C ASP A 43 12.70 5.77 -2.83
N GLN A 44 11.44 5.37 -2.69
CA GLN A 44 10.96 4.25 -1.89
C GLN A 44 11.13 2.90 -2.61
N PHE A 45 11.46 2.90 -3.90
CA PHE A 45 11.71 1.72 -4.74
C PHE A 45 10.50 0.78 -4.90
N ASN A 46 9.28 1.26 -4.65
CA ASN A 46 8.06 0.53 -4.96
C ASN A 46 6.99 1.49 -5.52
N SER A 47 5.94 0.91 -6.12
CA SER A 47 4.82 1.64 -6.77
C SER A 47 3.48 1.09 -6.26
N LEU A 48 3.42 0.71 -4.98
CA LEU A 48 2.27 0.01 -4.41
C LEU A 48 1.01 0.86 -4.48
N GLN A 49 1.09 2.14 -4.12
CA GLN A 49 -0.07 3.03 -4.10
C GLN A 49 -0.66 3.24 -5.50
N GLU A 50 0.18 3.61 -6.47
CA GLU A 50 -0.24 3.84 -7.85
C GLU A 50 -0.90 2.58 -8.42
N LYS A 51 -0.28 1.42 -8.21
CA LYS A 51 -0.81 0.14 -8.69
C LYS A 51 -2.10 -0.27 -8.01
N LEU A 52 -2.30 0.05 -6.72
CA LEU A 52 -3.56 -0.19 -6.03
C LEU A 52 -4.67 0.68 -6.58
N ILE A 53 -4.41 1.97 -6.81
CA ILE A 53 -5.37 2.91 -7.39
C ILE A 53 -5.80 2.42 -8.78
N ASP A 54 -4.83 2.17 -9.67
CA ASP A 54 -5.09 1.66 -11.02
C ASP A 54 -5.90 0.36 -10.97
N ARG A 55 -5.54 -0.55 -10.05
CA ARG A 55 -6.25 -1.82 -9.92
C ARG A 55 -7.70 -1.65 -9.48
N PHE A 56 -8.00 -0.72 -8.58
CA PHE A 56 -9.38 -0.45 -8.20
C PHE A 56 -10.20 0.16 -9.34
N VAL A 57 -9.60 1.03 -10.16
CA VAL A 57 -10.23 1.57 -11.38
C VAL A 57 -10.56 0.44 -12.35
N GLU A 58 -9.59 -0.43 -12.66
CA GLU A 58 -9.79 -1.59 -13.53
C GLU A 58 -10.91 -2.50 -13.03
N LEU A 59 -10.95 -2.79 -11.73
CA LEU A 59 -11.99 -3.63 -11.14
C LEU A 59 -13.38 -2.97 -11.25
N ARG A 60 -13.47 -1.67 -10.98
CA ARG A 60 -14.72 -0.89 -11.12
C ARG A 60 -15.24 -0.96 -12.54
N GLU A 61 -14.38 -0.74 -13.53
CA GLU A 61 -14.74 -0.78 -14.96
C GLU A 61 -15.10 -2.20 -15.43
N GLN A 62 -14.34 -3.20 -15.00
CA GLN A 62 -14.55 -4.60 -15.39
C GLN A 62 -15.89 -5.15 -14.86
N TYR A 63 -16.27 -4.80 -13.64
CA TYR A 63 -17.45 -5.39 -12.97
C TYR A 63 -18.63 -4.44 -12.83
N GLY A 64 -18.46 -3.13 -13.11
CA GLY A 64 -19.53 -2.14 -13.11
C GLY A 64 -20.12 -1.81 -11.74
N PHE A 65 -19.41 -2.07 -10.64
CA PHE A 65 -19.89 -1.76 -9.30
C PHE A 65 -19.77 -0.26 -9.00
N GLN A 66 -20.71 0.25 -8.20
CA GLN A 66 -20.68 1.63 -7.69
C GLN A 66 -20.42 1.69 -6.18
N LEU A 67 -20.46 0.54 -5.51
CA LEU A 67 -20.26 0.41 -4.07
C LEU A 67 -19.32 -0.76 -3.80
N LEU A 68 -18.28 -0.49 -3.02
CA LEU A 68 -17.32 -1.49 -2.54
C LEU A 68 -17.42 -1.53 -1.01
N HIS A 69 -17.70 -2.71 -0.45
CA HIS A 69 -17.68 -2.93 0.99
C HIS A 69 -16.31 -3.44 1.40
N LEU A 70 -15.63 -2.70 2.27
CA LEU A 70 -14.38 -3.11 2.90
C LEU A 70 -14.63 -3.44 4.38
N THR A 71 -14.05 -4.53 4.88
CA THR A 71 -14.32 -5.04 6.23
C THR A 71 -13.04 -5.45 6.93
N CYS A 72 -12.92 -5.11 8.21
CA CYS A 72 -11.87 -5.58 9.12
C CYS A 72 -12.45 -6.08 10.44
N CYS A 73 -11.59 -6.65 11.29
CA CYS A 73 -11.93 -6.88 12.68
C CYS A 73 -12.25 -5.54 13.38
N ARG A 74 -13.30 -5.51 14.20
CA ARG A 74 -13.79 -4.26 14.82
C ARG A 74 -12.81 -3.67 15.83
N ASP A 75 -12.13 -4.54 16.57
CA ASP A 75 -11.34 -4.16 17.74
C ASP A 75 -9.82 -4.07 17.42
N THR A 76 -9.46 -4.00 16.14
CA THR A 76 -8.07 -3.92 15.66
C THR A 76 -7.82 -2.56 15.00
N VAL A 77 -6.97 -1.75 15.63
CA VAL A 77 -6.59 -0.42 15.10
C VAL A 77 -5.77 -0.57 13.82
N GLU A 78 -4.90 -1.57 13.77
CA GLU A 78 -4.06 -1.90 12.61
C GLU A 78 -4.92 -2.22 11.38
N ASP A 79 -5.81 -3.21 11.46
CA ASP A 79 -6.68 -3.56 10.32
C ASP A 79 -7.57 -2.38 9.89
N ARG A 80 -8.02 -1.55 10.85
CA ARG A 80 -8.79 -0.34 10.52
C ARG A 80 -7.95 0.64 9.69
N GLY A 81 -6.68 0.81 10.04
CA GLY A 81 -5.72 1.59 9.25
C GLY A 81 -5.55 1.03 7.83
N THR A 82 -5.36 -0.28 7.71
CA THR A 82 -5.22 -0.95 6.41
C THR A 82 -6.45 -0.80 5.54
N ILE A 83 -7.66 -0.99 6.09
CA ILE A 83 -8.91 -0.83 5.33
C ILE A 83 -9.15 0.64 4.95
N GLN A 84 -8.85 1.60 5.82
CA GLN A 84 -8.96 3.02 5.48
C GLN A 84 -8.03 3.38 4.31
N TYR A 85 -6.79 2.89 4.34
CA TYR A 85 -5.84 3.11 3.25
C TYR A 85 -6.32 2.53 1.92
N LEU A 86 -6.86 1.30 1.93
CA LEU A 86 -7.44 0.68 0.74
C LEU A 86 -8.67 1.46 0.24
N GLN A 87 -9.49 1.99 1.15
CA GLN A 87 -10.61 2.86 0.79
C GLN A 87 -10.12 4.13 0.07
N ASP A 88 -9.09 4.77 0.60
CA ASP A 88 -8.54 6.00 0.02
C ASP A 88 -7.98 5.74 -1.39
N CYS A 89 -7.27 4.61 -1.58
CA CYS A 89 -6.83 4.17 -2.91
C CYS A 89 -8.01 3.95 -3.87
N ALA A 90 -9.08 3.29 -3.42
CA ALA A 90 -10.25 3.02 -4.26
C ALA A 90 -11.03 4.28 -4.67
N ILE A 91 -10.95 5.35 -3.87
CA ILE A 91 -11.61 6.63 -4.14
C ILE A 91 -10.74 7.57 -5.01
N SER A 92 -9.42 7.35 -5.05
CA SER A 92 -8.47 8.24 -5.71
C SER A 92 -8.43 8.12 -7.24
N GLY A 93 -9.15 7.16 -7.84
CA GLY A 93 -9.21 6.93 -9.29
C GLY A 93 -10.61 6.96 -9.91
#